data_AF-A0A2Z6NXP4-F1
#
_entry.id   AF-A0A2Z6NXP4-F1
#
_cell.length_a   1.000
_cell.length_b   1.000
_cell.length_c   1.000
_cell.angle_alpha   90.00
_cell.angle_beta   90.00
_cell.angle_gamma   90.00
#
_symmetry.space_group_name_H-M   'P 1'
#
loop_
_entity.id
_entity.type
_entity.pdbx_description
1 polymer ?
#
loop_
_entity_poly.entity_id
_entity_poly.type
_entity_poly.pdbx_seq_one_letter_code
_entity_poly.pdbx_strand_id
1 'polypeptide(L)'
;MKDEQIENEKIEEEISVEEDKYGGVILTVQKPMDSVYFASELENSISYWKKQGKKGMWINLHILHSNLVDSAVKVLVVQEISGKFGGTGVWKMPTGVVDEGEDICDAVIREVKEETGVKAEFVEVLAFRQSHKSFFQKSDLFFVCMLQPQSFDIQRQDSEIEAVKWMPIEDYETQPFVQENELFKFIANICLTKLNGNYTGFSNVASTTTSGKKAYLYFNNNANAGHLLASTHDQV
;
A
#
# COMPACT_ATOMS: atom_id res chain seq x y z
N MET A 1 10.85 -17.68 33.35
CA MET A 1 9.61 -18.01 34.07
C MET A 1 8.97 -16.80 34.74
N LYS A 2 9.58 -16.12 35.73
CA LYS A 2 8.94 -14.92 36.33
C LYS A 2 8.86 -13.73 35.37
N ASP A 3 9.89 -13.51 34.55
CA ASP A 3 9.93 -12.36 33.64
C ASP A 3 8.94 -12.50 32.45
N GLU A 4 8.83 -13.69 31.85
CA GLU A 4 7.82 -14.02 30.82
C GLU A 4 6.37 -13.89 31.32
N GLN A 5 6.12 -14.12 32.62
CA GLN A 5 4.78 -14.04 33.20
C GLN A 5 4.35 -12.59 33.42
N ILE A 6 5.29 -11.73 33.82
CA ILE A 6 5.07 -10.29 34.02
C ILE A 6 4.89 -9.59 32.67
N GLU A 7 5.62 -9.99 31.63
CA GLU A 7 5.49 -9.43 30.27
C GLU A 7 4.13 -9.77 29.66
N ASN A 8 3.65 -11.01 29.82
CA ASN A 8 2.32 -11.42 29.36
C ASN A 8 1.18 -10.74 30.13
N GLU A 9 1.30 -10.54 31.46
CA GLU A 9 0.30 -9.80 32.26
C GLU A 9 0.24 -8.31 31.88
N LYS A 10 1.35 -7.70 31.49
CA LYS A 10 1.41 -6.29 31.07
C LYS A 10 0.73 -6.06 29.72
N ILE A 11 0.83 -7.04 28.81
CA ILE A 11 0.19 -7.03 27.50
C ILE A 11 -1.33 -7.13 27.64
N GLU A 12 -1.84 -8.00 28.52
CA GLU A 12 -3.29 -8.16 28.77
C GLU A 12 -3.96 -6.90 29.36
N GLU A 13 -3.19 -6.00 30.01
CA GLU A 13 -3.70 -4.75 30.59
C GLU A 13 -3.82 -3.58 29.59
N GLU A 14 -3.17 -3.66 28.44
CA GLU A 14 -3.13 -2.58 27.43
C GLU A 14 -3.84 -2.99 26.13
N ILE A 15 -3.74 -4.28 25.76
CA ILE A 15 -4.35 -4.85 24.57
C ILE A 15 -5.08 -6.14 24.96
N SER A 16 -6.40 -6.13 24.90
CA SER A 16 -7.18 -7.35 25.11
C SER A 16 -7.27 -8.16 23.83
N VAL A 17 -7.04 -9.48 23.92
CA VAL A 17 -7.09 -10.40 22.78
C VAL A 17 -8.26 -11.37 22.92
N GLU A 18 -9.07 -11.49 21.87
CA GLU A 18 -10.17 -12.45 21.77
C GLU A 18 -10.02 -13.32 20.53
N GLU A 19 -10.29 -14.62 20.62
CA GLU A 19 -10.34 -15.48 19.42
C GLU A 19 -11.72 -15.43 18.77
N ASP A 20 -11.76 -15.29 17.45
CA ASP A 20 -13.01 -15.39 16.70
C ASP A 20 -13.35 -16.85 16.33
N LYS A 21 -14.61 -17.10 15.98
CA LYS A 21 -15.12 -18.43 15.60
C LYS A 21 -14.57 -18.97 14.26
N TYR A 22 -13.79 -18.17 13.53
CA TYR A 22 -13.23 -18.49 12.22
C TYR A 22 -11.71 -18.78 12.29
N GLY A 23 -11.13 -18.76 13.49
CA GLY A 23 -9.70 -19.00 13.70
C GLY A 23 -8.83 -17.75 13.53
N GLY A 24 -9.43 -16.56 13.62
CA GLY A 24 -8.74 -15.29 13.77
C GLY A 24 -8.63 -14.84 15.23
N VAL A 25 -7.92 -13.73 15.44
CA VAL A 25 -7.80 -13.04 16.74
C VAL A 25 -8.17 -11.56 16.60
N ILE A 26 -8.80 -11.00 17.62
CA ILE A 26 -9.23 -9.61 17.70
C ILE A 26 -8.44 -8.95 18.83
N LEU A 27 -7.61 -7.97 18.49
CA LEU A 27 -6.89 -7.12 19.45
C LEU A 27 -7.68 -5.84 19.67
N THR A 28 -8.04 -5.53 20.90
CA THR A 28 -8.66 -4.25 21.27
C THR A 28 -7.72 -3.45 22.13
N VAL A 29 -7.30 -2.29 21.65
CA VAL A 29 -6.45 -1.37 22.40
C VAL A 29 -7.30 -0.65 23.45
N GLN A 30 -6.96 -0.82 24.72
CA GLN A 30 -7.75 -0.28 25.84
C GLN A 30 -7.19 1.01 26.43
N LYS A 31 -5.88 1.24 26.31
CA LYS A 31 -5.19 2.40 26.90
C LYS A 31 -4.40 3.17 25.83
N PRO A 32 -4.21 4.49 26.01
CA PRO A 32 -3.31 5.26 25.17
C PRO A 32 -1.91 4.66 25.19
N MET A 33 -1.31 4.56 24.01
CA MET A 33 -0.05 3.88 23.80
C MET A 33 0.78 4.67 22.79
N ASP A 34 2.10 4.60 22.95
CA ASP A 34 3.06 5.14 22.00
C ASP A 34 3.04 4.33 20.69
N SER A 35 3.08 5.02 19.56
CA SER A 35 2.95 4.38 18.24
C SER A 35 4.14 3.49 17.88
N VAL A 36 5.35 3.84 18.32
CA VAL A 36 6.55 3.03 18.09
C VAL A 36 6.48 1.75 18.93
N TYR A 37 6.05 1.87 20.19
CA TYR A 37 5.82 0.71 21.05
C TYR A 37 4.74 -0.21 20.46
N PHE A 38 3.60 0.36 20.02
CA PHE A 38 2.54 -0.41 19.37
C PHE A 38 3.02 -1.16 18.13
N ALA A 39 3.82 -0.52 17.27
CA ALA A 39 4.34 -1.15 16.06
C ALA A 39 5.16 -2.41 16.39
N SER A 40 6.05 -2.32 17.37
CA SER A 40 6.87 -3.45 17.85
C SER A 40 6.00 -4.58 18.39
N GLU A 41 5.04 -4.26 19.27
CA GLU A 41 4.13 -5.26 19.84
C GLU A 41 3.22 -5.90 18.80
N LEU A 42 2.77 -5.12 17.82
CA LEU A 42 1.96 -5.62 16.71
C LEU A 42 2.74 -6.62 15.86
N GLU A 43 4.01 -6.34 15.55
CA GLU A 43 4.86 -7.27 14.80
C GLU A 43 5.15 -8.56 15.57
N ASN A 44 5.46 -8.44 16.86
CA ASN A 44 5.62 -9.59 17.75
C ASN A 44 4.35 -10.45 17.80
N SER A 45 3.19 -9.79 17.95
CA SER A 45 1.88 -10.44 17.98
C SER A 45 1.57 -11.16 16.67
N ILE A 46 1.78 -10.52 15.51
CA ILE A 46 1.61 -11.15 14.19
C ILE A 46 2.47 -12.40 14.08
N SER A 47 3.75 -12.30 14.45
CA SER A 47 4.70 -13.43 14.39
C SER A 47 4.25 -14.59 15.29
N TYR A 48 3.79 -14.29 16.51
CA TYR A 48 3.27 -15.27 17.45
C TYR A 48 2.01 -15.97 16.90
N TRP A 49 0.98 -15.21 16.51
CA TRP A 49 -0.30 -15.77 16.07
C TRP A 49 -0.19 -16.54 14.75
N LYS A 50 0.71 -16.11 13.86
CA LYS A 50 1.03 -16.85 12.64
C LYS A 50 1.62 -18.23 12.95
N LYS A 51 2.49 -18.35 13.96
CA LYS A 51 3.02 -19.66 14.42
C LYS A 51 1.93 -20.55 15.03
N GLN A 52 0.91 -19.96 15.62
CA GLN A 52 -0.27 -20.68 16.16
C GLN A 52 -1.30 -21.03 15.07
N GLY A 53 -1.04 -20.74 13.81
CA GLY A 53 -1.92 -21.08 12.69
C GLY A 53 -3.20 -20.23 12.61
N LYS A 54 -3.22 -19.04 13.23
CA LYS A 54 -4.34 -18.10 13.10
C LYS A 54 -4.43 -17.57 11.68
N LYS A 55 -5.67 -17.37 11.21
CA LYS A 55 -5.97 -17.00 9.81
C LYS A 55 -6.08 -15.50 9.57
N GLY A 56 -6.36 -14.73 10.62
CA GLY A 56 -6.58 -13.29 10.52
C GLY A 56 -6.38 -12.63 11.87
N MET A 57 -6.04 -11.35 11.83
CA MET A 57 -5.83 -10.53 13.01
C MET A 57 -6.56 -9.21 12.80
N TRP A 58 -7.54 -8.93 13.63
CA TRP A 58 -8.35 -7.72 13.59
C TRP A 58 -7.90 -6.77 14.70
N ILE A 59 -7.74 -5.49 14.39
CA ILE A 59 -7.39 -4.48 15.40
C ILE A 59 -8.60 -3.57 15.57
N ASN A 60 -9.15 -3.55 16.77
CA ASN A 60 -10.18 -2.62 17.18
C ASN A 60 -9.53 -1.42 17.86
N LEU A 61 -9.50 -0.30 17.13
CA LEU A 61 -8.96 0.98 17.60
C LEU A 61 -10.13 1.94 17.85
N HIS A 62 -10.34 2.31 19.11
CA HIS A 62 -11.21 3.43 19.44
C HIS A 62 -10.64 4.73 18.82
N ILE A 63 -11.50 5.69 18.46
CA ILE A 63 -11.07 6.94 17.78
C ILE A 63 -9.99 7.73 18.55
N LEU A 64 -9.93 7.57 19.87
CA LEU A 64 -8.91 8.18 20.73
C LEU A 64 -7.51 7.58 20.55
N HIS A 65 -7.40 6.44 19.86
CA HIS A 65 -6.15 5.74 19.53
C HIS A 65 -5.84 5.83 18.03
N SER A 66 -6.36 6.83 17.33
CA SER A 66 -6.12 7.02 15.90
C SER A 66 -4.63 7.21 15.57
N ASN A 67 -3.82 7.64 16.54
CA ASN A 67 -2.37 7.74 16.42
C ASN A 67 -1.66 6.39 16.19
N LEU A 68 -2.36 5.27 16.39
CA LEU A 68 -1.84 3.91 16.17
C LEU A 68 -2.15 3.36 14.77
N VAL A 69 -2.99 4.05 14.00
CA VAL A 69 -3.40 3.59 12.66
C VAL A 69 -2.19 3.56 11.74
N ASP A 70 -1.38 4.63 11.74
CA ASP A 70 -0.20 4.76 10.86
C ASP A 70 0.77 3.60 11.07
N SER A 71 1.03 3.23 12.32
CA SER A 71 1.88 2.08 12.69
C SER A 71 1.36 0.72 12.23
N ALA A 72 0.06 0.60 11.97
CA ALA A 72 -0.54 -0.61 11.40
C ALA A 72 -0.57 -0.59 9.86
N VAL A 73 -0.34 0.57 9.23
CA VAL A 73 -0.36 0.71 7.78
C VAL A 73 0.97 0.29 7.19
N LYS A 74 0.92 -0.63 6.23
CA LYS A 74 2.09 -1.11 5.50
C LYS A 74 1.90 -0.90 4.00
N VAL A 75 3.00 -0.64 3.31
CA VAL A 75 3.11 -0.56 1.84
C VAL A 75 3.72 -1.87 1.30
N LEU A 76 3.23 -2.32 0.15
CA LEU A 76 3.81 -3.46 -0.56
C LEU A 76 5.09 -3.03 -1.28
N VAL A 77 6.19 -3.71 -0.99
CA VAL A 77 7.49 -3.41 -1.57
C VAL A 77 8.19 -4.68 -2.06
N VAL A 78 9.06 -4.49 -3.05
CA VAL A 78 9.85 -5.52 -3.71
C VAL A 78 11.33 -5.17 -3.74
N GLN A 79 12.15 -6.20 -3.86
CA GLN A 79 13.56 -6.12 -4.27
C GLN A 79 13.69 -6.86 -5.62
N GLU A 80 14.42 -6.29 -6.58
CA GLU A 80 14.66 -6.96 -7.88
C GLU A 80 15.85 -7.92 -7.79
N ILE A 81 15.82 -9.00 -8.57
CA ILE A 81 16.98 -9.89 -8.78
C ILE A 81 18.02 -9.22 -9.69
N SER A 82 17.54 -8.47 -10.69
CA SER A 82 18.39 -7.89 -11.74
C SER A 82 17.94 -6.47 -12.08
N GLY A 83 18.62 -5.80 -13.01
CA GLY A 83 18.33 -4.40 -13.34
C GLY A 83 19.07 -3.41 -12.44
N LYS A 84 18.52 -2.21 -12.29
CA LYS A 84 19.20 -1.11 -11.59
C LYS A 84 19.32 -1.35 -10.09
N PHE A 85 18.36 -2.05 -9.49
CA PHE A 85 18.33 -2.32 -8.05
C PHE A 85 18.72 -3.76 -7.69
N GLY A 86 19.01 -4.61 -8.69
CA GLY A 86 19.46 -5.98 -8.49
C GLY A 86 20.65 -6.09 -7.53
N GLY A 87 20.49 -6.85 -6.44
CA GLY A 87 21.53 -7.07 -5.43
C GLY A 87 21.93 -5.85 -4.60
N THR A 88 21.21 -4.73 -4.71
CA THR A 88 21.47 -3.51 -3.90
C THR A 88 20.84 -3.57 -2.52
N GLY A 89 19.85 -4.45 -2.32
CA GLY A 89 19.05 -4.51 -1.10
C GLY A 89 18.03 -3.37 -0.95
N VAL A 90 17.88 -2.48 -1.94
CA VAL A 90 16.90 -1.39 -1.89
C VAL A 90 15.48 -1.93 -2.07
N TRP A 91 14.58 -1.59 -1.14
CA TRP A 91 13.15 -1.86 -1.28
C TRP A 91 12.47 -0.73 -2.05
N LYS A 92 11.82 -1.08 -3.15
CA LYS A 92 11.01 -0.16 -3.96
C LYS A 92 9.55 -0.63 -4.02
N MET A 93 8.65 0.25 -4.41
CA MET A 93 7.29 -0.18 -4.78
C MET A 93 7.35 -1.01 -6.09
N PRO A 94 6.37 -1.91 -6.34
CA PRO A 94 6.25 -2.60 -7.62
C PRO A 94 6.20 -1.63 -8.80
N THR A 95 6.89 -1.95 -9.90
CA THR A 95 6.94 -1.06 -11.06
C THR A 95 7.17 -1.86 -12.34
N GLY A 96 6.39 -1.57 -13.38
CA GLY A 96 6.70 -2.03 -14.72
C GLY A 96 6.24 -1.06 -15.80
N VAL A 97 6.19 -1.54 -17.03
CA VAL A 97 5.87 -0.73 -18.22
C VAL A 97 4.41 -0.90 -18.59
N VAL A 98 3.83 0.13 -19.20
CA VAL A 98 2.50 0.04 -19.81
C VAL A 98 2.67 -0.48 -21.22
N ASP A 99 2.00 -1.59 -21.54
CA ASP A 99 2.05 -2.19 -22.87
C ASP A 99 1.30 -1.36 -23.92
N GLU A 100 1.62 -1.58 -25.20
CA GLU A 100 0.91 -0.90 -26.29
C GLU A 100 -0.59 -1.24 -26.26
N GLY A 101 -1.42 -0.21 -26.10
CA GLY A 101 -2.88 -0.36 -26.02
C GLY A 101 -3.42 -0.71 -24.64
N GLU A 102 -2.55 -0.79 -23.62
CA GLU A 102 -2.93 -1.03 -22.23
C GLU A 102 -3.29 0.28 -21.50
N ASP A 103 -4.30 0.23 -20.65
CA ASP A 103 -4.70 1.34 -19.79
C ASP A 103 -3.78 1.44 -18.57
N ILE A 104 -3.45 2.65 -18.12
CA ILE A 104 -2.56 2.87 -16.95
C ILE A 104 -3.05 2.12 -15.70
N CYS A 105 -4.36 2.16 -15.43
CA CYS A 105 -4.97 1.47 -14.29
C CYS A 105 -4.86 -0.05 -14.40
N ASP A 106 -4.93 -0.60 -15.62
CA ASP A 106 -4.86 -2.03 -15.85
C ASP A 106 -3.40 -2.51 -15.75
N ALA A 107 -2.46 -1.76 -16.31
CA ALA A 107 -1.03 -2.02 -16.23
C ALA A 107 -0.56 -2.10 -14.77
N VAL A 108 -0.87 -1.09 -13.94
CA VAL A 108 -0.41 -1.10 -12.54
C VAL A 108 -1.02 -2.27 -11.73
N ILE A 109 -2.26 -2.67 -12.02
CA ILE A 109 -2.89 -3.84 -11.38
C ILE A 109 -2.17 -5.13 -11.83
N ARG A 110 -1.88 -5.24 -13.13
CA ARG A 110 -1.15 -6.38 -13.70
C ARG A 110 0.23 -6.51 -13.07
N GLU A 111 1.01 -5.43 -13.06
CA GLU A 111 2.39 -5.42 -12.53
C GLU A 111 2.44 -5.85 -11.05
N VAL A 112 1.55 -5.29 -10.21
CA VAL A 112 1.48 -5.72 -8.80
C VAL A 112 1.16 -7.20 -8.67
N LYS A 113 0.22 -7.71 -9.47
CA LYS A 113 -0.15 -9.12 -9.44
C LYS A 113 0.97 -10.02 -9.96
N GLU A 114 1.67 -9.62 -11.02
CA GLU A 114 2.78 -10.38 -11.60
C GLU A 114 3.94 -10.48 -10.61
N GLU A 115 4.44 -9.36 -10.10
CA GLU A 115 5.60 -9.33 -9.21
C GLU A 115 5.33 -9.99 -7.83
N THR A 116 4.12 -9.81 -7.30
CA THR A 116 3.83 -10.08 -5.88
C THR A 116 2.70 -11.08 -5.62
N GLY A 117 1.91 -11.45 -6.64
CA GLY A 117 0.71 -12.26 -6.50
C GLY A 117 -0.49 -11.55 -5.88
N VAL A 118 -0.32 -10.33 -5.35
CA VAL A 118 -1.38 -9.56 -4.69
C VAL A 118 -2.40 -9.08 -5.71
N LYS A 119 -3.68 -9.40 -5.46
CA LYS A 119 -4.80 -8.80 -6.19
C LYS A 119 -5.09 -7.43 -5.62
N ALA A 120 -5.30 -6.45 -6.47
CA ALA A 120 -5.62 -5.09 -6.05
C ALA A 120 -6.59 -4.42 -7.02
N GLU A 121 -7.22 -3.35 -6.55
CA GLU A 121 -8.07 -2.47 -7.33
C GLU A 121 -7.43 -1.09 -7.43
N PHE A 122 -7.62 -0.43 -8.58
CA PHE A 122 -7.14 0.93 -8.81
C PHE A 122 -7.95 1.95 -8.02
N VAL A 123 -7.27 2.88 -7.34
CA VAL A 123 -7.91 3.96 -6.60
C VAL A 123 -7.70 5.30 -7.31
N GLU A 124 -6.45 5.70 -7.50
CA GLU A 124 -6.11 6.99 -8.10
C GLU A 124 -4.65 7.04 -8.58
N VAL A 125 -4.37 7.92 -9.55
CA VAL A 125 -3.01 8.39 -9.84
C VAL A 125 -2.66 9.45 -8.81
N LEU A 126 -1.61 9.21 -8.03
CA LEU A 126 -1.09 10.17 -7.05
C LEU A 126 -0.25 11.25 -7.72
N ALA A 127 0.66 10.84 -8.59
CA ALA A 127 1.54 11.76 -9.30
C ALA A 127 1.98 11.16 -10.63
N PHE A 128 2.49 12.02 -11.51
CA PHE A 128 3.28 11.55 -12.64
C PHE A 128 4.52 12.41 -12.80
N ARG A 129 5.58 11.78 -13.30
CA ARG A 129 6.86 12.40 -13.63
C ARG A 129 7.08 12.30 -15.12
N GLN A 130 7.70 13.33 -15.68
CA GLN A 130 8.33 13.25 -16.99
C GLN A 130 9.84 13.25 -16.85
N SER A 131 10.52 12.46 -17.68
CA SER A 131 11.95 12.61 -17.91
C SER A 131 12.31 12.45 -19.39
N HIS A 132 13.53 12.82 -19.76
CA HIS A 132 14.00 12.82 -21.16
C HIS A 132 15.25 11.96 -21.30
N LYS A 133 15.52 11.54 -22.54
CA LYS A 133 16.69 10.73 -22.90
C LYS A 133 16.73 9.40 -22.16
N SER A 134 15.56 8.78 -22.00
CA SER A 134 15.41 7.41 -21.51
C SER A 134 15.64 6.42 -22.67
N PHE A 135 14.91 5.30 -22.70
CA PHE A 135 14.94 4.32 -23.77
C PHE A 135 14.85 4.99 -25.16
N PHE A 136 15.78 4.64 -26.05
CA PHE A 136 15.85 5.15 -27.42
C PHE A 136 15.83 6.68 -27.55
N GLN A 137 16.40 7.40 -26.58
CA GLN A 137 16.42 8.87 -26.52
C GLN A 137 15.02 9.52 -26.46
N LYS A 138 14.01 8.77 -26.02
CA LYS A 138 12.63 9.25 -25.90
C LYS A 138 12.35 9.85 -24.53
N SER A 139 11.22 10.54 -24.44
CA SER A 139 10.63 10.93 -23.17
C SER A 139 10.03 9.73 -22.46
N ASP A 140 10.10 9.76 -21.14
CA ASP A 140 9.56 8.78 -20.23
C ASP A 140 8.48 9.45 -19.37
N LEU A 141 7.36 8.76 -19.18
CA LEU A 141 6.30 9.14 -18.25
C LEU A 141 6.18 8.05 -17.20
N PHE A 142 6.29 8.43 -15.93
CA PHE A 142 6.21 7.52 -14.79
C PHE A 142 5.02 7.91 -13.93
N PHE A 143 4.07 6.98 -13.73
CA PHE A 143 2.85 7.21 -12.97
C PHE A 143 2.93 6.51 -11.61
N VAL A 144 2.75 7.27 -10.53
CA VAL A 144 2.61 6.75 -9.17
C VAL A 144 1.13 6.56 -8.91
N CYS A 145 0.69 5.33 -8.66
CA CYS A 145 -0.71 5.00 -8.45
C CYS A 145 -0.93 4.44 -7.05
N MET A 146 -2.07 4.79 -6.45
CA MET A 146 -2.58 4.16 -5.24
C MET A 146 -3.48 3.00 -5.64
N LEU A 147 -3.23 1.83 -5.05
CA LEU A 147 -4.07 0.66 -5.19
C LEU A 147 -4.62 0.23 -3.82
N GLN A 148 -5.79 -0.39 -3.85
CA GLN A 148 -6.38 -1.04 -2.70
C GLN A 148 -6.21 -2.56 -2.82
N PRO A 149 -5.47 -3.23 -1.90
CA PRO A 149 -5.32 -4.67 -1.96
C PRO A 149 -6.65 -5.37 -1.66
N GLN A 150 -6.93 -6.40 -2.45
CA GLN A 150 -8.05 -7.34 -2.28
C GLN A 150 -7.60 -8.66 -1.65
N SER A 151 -6.28 -8.89 -1.61
CA SER A 151 -5.64 -10.01 -0.91
C SER A 151 -4.35 -9.54 -0.24
N PHE A 152 -3.93 -10.25 0.80
CA PHE A 152 -2.67 -9.95 1.51
C PHE A 152 -1.64 -11.07 1.37
N ASP A 153 -2.04 -12.21 0.80
CA ASP A 153 -1.16 -13.32 0.48
C ASP A 153 -0.19 -12.92 -0.63
N ILE A 154 1.09 -13.20 -0.38
CA ILE A 154 2.18 -12.84 -1.26
C ILE A 154 2.68 -14.10 -1.97
N GLN A 155 2.81 -13.99 -3.29
CA GLN A 155 3.48 -14.97 -4.14
C GLN A 155 4.43 -14.24 -5.09
N ARG A 156 5.71 -14.27 -4.74
CA ARG A 156 6.79 -13.65 -5.51
C ARG A 156 6.92 -14.26 -6.91
N GLN A 157 7.17 -13.43 -7.92
CA GLN A 157 7.67 -13.90 -9.20
C GLN A 157 9.17 -14.21 -9.16
N ASP A 158 9.50 -15.50 -9.08
CA ASP A 158 10.88 -15.97 -8.88
C ASP A 158 11.87 -15.59 -9.98
N SER A 159 11.40 -15.20 -11.18
CA SER A 159 12.26 -14.80 -12.30
C SER A 159 12.83 -13.39 -12.17
N GLU A 160 12.14 -12.50 -11.47
CA GLU A 160 12.44 -11.05 -11.49
C GLU A 160 12.58 -10.44 -10.09
N ILE A 161 11.80 -10.92 -9.14
CA ILE A 161 11.74 -10.35 -7.79
C ILE A 161 12.56 -11.22 -6.85
N GLU A 162 13.44 -10.62 -6.05
CA GLU A 162 14.29 -11.26 -5.05
C GLU A 162 13.51 -11.48 -3.75
N ALA A 163 12.78 -10.46 -3.31
CA ALA A 163 11.97 -10.52 -2.11
C ALA A 163 10.78 -9.56 -2.22
N VAL A 164 9.73 -9.86 -1.46
CA VAL A 164 8.49 -9.08 -1.42
C VAL A 164 7.92 -9.11 -0.01
N LYS A 165 7.47 -7.96 0.48
CA LYS A 165 6.87 -7.85 1.82
C LYS A 165 5.95 -6.64 1.93
N TRP A 166 5.07 -6.70 2.93
CA TRP A 166 4.43 -5.53 3.50
C TRP A 166 5.40 -4.86 4.49
N MET A 167 5.75 -3.61 4.23
CA MET A 167 6.71 -2.81 5.01
C MET A 167 6.00 -1.58 5.60
N PRO A 168 6.23 -1.20 6.87
CA PRO A 168 5.79 0.09 7.40
C PRO A 168 6.22 1.24 6.49
N ILE A 169 5.36 2.23 6.27
CA ILE A 169 5.68 3.32 5.32
C ILE A 169 6.85 4.18 5.83
N GLU A 170 7.00 4.28 7.15
CA GLU A 170 8.10 4.97 7.82
C GLU A 170 9.43 4.24 7.57
N ASP A 171 9.43 2.90 7.60
CA ASP A 171 10.61 2.11 7.25
C ASP A 171 10.99 2.32 5.78
N TYR A 172 10.00 2.42 4.88
CA TYR A 172 10.24 2.72 3.47
C TYR A 172 10.86 4.11 3.29
N GLU A 173 10.28 5.13 3.95
CA GLU A 173 10.71 6.52 3.87
C GLU A 173 12.13 6.69 4.42
N THR A 174 12.47 6.01 5.52
CA THR A 174 13.77 6.13 6.20
C THR A 174 14.90 5.36 5.54
N GLN A 175 14.64 4.59 4.48
CA GLN A 175 15.71 3.91 3.72
C GLN A 175 16.76 4.94 3.23
N PRO A 176 18.07 4.67 3.39
CA PRO A 176 19.12 5.59 2.96
C PRO A 176 18.98 6.03 1.51
N PHE A 177 18.68 5.09 0.60
CA PHE A 177 18.45 5.37 -0.81
C PHE A 177 17.28 6.34 -1.05
N VAL A 178 16.18 6.17 -0.30
CA VAL A 178 14.99 7.03 -0.42
C VAL A 178 15.30 8.44 0.07
N GLN A 179 16.03 8.58 1.18
CA GLN A 179 16.40 9.89 1.73
C GLN A 179 17.43 10.64 0.87
N GLU A 180 18.34 9.93 0.21
CA GLU A 180 19.36 10.51 -0.68
C GLU A 180 18.82 10.83 -2.09
N ASN A 181 17.70 10.23 -2.50
CA ASN A 181 17.11 10.44 -3.80
C ASN A 181 15.86 11.32 -3.74
N GLU A 182 15.97 12.56 -4.25
CA GLU A 182 14.89 13.56 -4.20
C GLU A 182 13.54 13.06 -4.75
N LEU A 183 13.56 12.27 -5.84
CA LEU A 183 12.32 11.75 -6.42
C LEU A 183 11.65 10.74 -5.48
N PHE A 184 12.41 9.78 -4.96
CA PHE A 184 11.86 8.76 -4.07
C PHE A 184 11.42 9.37 -2.74
N LYS A 185 12.16 10.34 -2.20
CA LYS A 185 11.74 11.13 -1.04
C LYS A 185 10.42 11.85 -1.28
N PHE A 186 10.25 12.47 -2.45
CA PHE A 186 9.01 13.15 -2.79
C PHE A 186 7.83 12.18 -2.91
N ILE A 187 8.04 11.01 -3.52
CA ILE A 187 7.03 9.94 -3.61
C ILE A 187 6.64 9.45 -2.20
N ALA A 188 7.60 9.19 -1.32
CA ALA A 188 7.34 8.78 0.07
C ALA A 188 6.49 9.83 0.81
N ASN A 189 6.83 11.12 0.67
CA ASN A 189 6.05 12.21 1.27
C ASN A 189 4.62 12.29 0.74
N ILE A 190 4.40 12.06 -0.56
CA ILE A 190 3.05 12.00 -1.14
C ILE A 190 2.27 10.85 -0.51
N CYS A 191 2.86 9.66 -0.41
CA CYS A 191 2.23 8.51 0.22
C CYS A 191 1.85 8.78 1.68
N LEU A 192 2.77 9.34 2.48
CA LEU A 192 2.50 9.73 3.87
C LEU A 192 1.39 10.79 3.97
N THR A 193 1.41 11.80 3.10
CA THR A 193 0.37 12.84 3.08
C THR A 193 -0.99 12.27 2.69
N LYS A 194 -1.01 11.27 1.78
CA LYS A 194 -2.23 10.55 1.38
C LYS A 194 -2.82 9.72 2.51
N LEU A 195 -1.99 8.99 3.25
CA LEU A 195 -2.42 8.20 4.40
C LEU A 195 -3.06 9.08 5.49
N ASN A 196 -2.51 10.27 5.70
CA ASN A 196 -3.08 11.29 6.58
C ASN A 196 -4.39 11.94 6.07
N GLY A 197 -4.91 11.52 4.92
CA GLY A 197 -6.12 12.11 4.31
C GLY A 197 -5.92 13.50 3.70
N ASN A 198 -4.67 13.99 3.65
CA ASN A 198 -4.32 15.35 3.22
C ASN A 198 -3.84 15.41 1.76
N TYR A 199 -3.98 14.33 1.00
CA TYR A 199 -3.65 14.26 -0.42
C TYR A 199 -4.81 13.67 -1.22
N THR A 200 -5.13 14.28 -2.36
CA THR A 200 -6.12 13.75 -3.29
C THR A 200 -5.51 13.66 -4.68
N GLY A 201 -5.46 12.43 -5.21
CA GLY A 201 -4.98 12.16 -6.55
C GLY A 201 -6.06 12.34 -7.61
N PHE A 202 -5.87 11.62 -8.71
CA PHE A 202 -6.78 11.61 -9.85
C PHE A 202 -7.42 10.23 -9.96
N SER A 203 -8.70 10.13 -9.61
CA SER A 203 -9.52 8.95 -9.89
C SER A 203 -9.85 8.88 -11.37
N ASN A 204 -10.18 7.70 -11.87
CA ASN A 204 -10.63 7.54 -13.25
C ASN A 204 -12.15 7.32 -13.34
N VAL A 205 -12.73 7.72 -14.47
CA VAL A 205 -14.09 7.33 -14.87
C VAL A 205 -14.05 6.77 -16.28
N ALA A 206 -14.74 5.66 -16.49
CA ALA A 206 -14.91 5.09 -17.81
C ALA A 206 -15.85 5.98 -18.65
N SER A 207 -15.47 6.20 -19.90
CA SER A 207 -16.20 6.99 -20.87
C SER A 207 -16.12 6.33 -22.25
N THR A 208 -16.94 6.81 -23.18
CA THR A 208 -16.92 6.36 -24.57
C THR A 208 -16.68 7.55 -25.49
N THR A 209 -15.70 7.45 -26.36
CA THR A 209 -15.42 8.49 -27.37
C THR A 209 -16.54 8.54 -28.41
N THR A 210 -16.60 9.61 -29.21
CA THR A 210 -17.55 9.75 -30.33
C THR A 210 -17.46 8.61 -31.35
N SER A 211 -16.33 7.91 -31.41
CA SER A 211 -16.11 6.74 -32.26
C SER A 211 -16.53 5.39 -31.63
N GLY A 212 -17.09 5.39 -30.42
CA GLY A 212 -17.49 4.17 -29.71
C GLY A 212 -16.35 3.46 -28.95
N LYS A 213 -15.13 4.03 -28.94
CA LYS A 213 -14.00 3.45 -28.20
C LYS A 213 -14.09 3.78 -26.71
N LYS A 214 -13.82 2.77 -25.86
CA LYS A 214 -13.61 2.94 -24.42
C LYS A 214 -12.45 3.92 -24.17
N ALA A 215 -12.62 4.80 -23.20
CA ALA A 215 -11.59 5.73 -22.76
C ALA A 215 -11.73 6.00 -21.26
N TYR A 216 -10.63 6.30 -20.58
CA TYR A 216 -10.65 6.73 -19.19
C TYR A 216 -10.30 8.21 -19.08
N LEU A 217 -11.10 8.94 -18.32
CA LEU A 217 -10.78 10.30 -17.89
C LEU A 217 -10.25 10.25 -16.47
N TYR A 218 -9.02 10.72 -16.25
CA TYR A 218 -8.40 10.85 -14.94
C TYR A 218 -8.60 12.29 -14.44
N PHE A 219 -9.21 12.45 -13.27
CA PHE A 219 -9.56 13.76 -12.72
C PHE A 219 -9.55 13.75 -11.20
N ASN A 220 -9.34 14.92 -10.60
CA ASN A 220 -9.42 15.08 -9.16
C ASN A 220 -10.89 15.06 -8.72
N ASN A 221 -11.27 14.05 -7.94
CA ASN A 221 -12.65 13.83 -7.48
C ASN A 221 -12.90 14.33 -6.05
N ASN A 222 -12.26 15.43 -5.63
CA ASN A 222 -12.54 16.04 -4.32
C ASN A 222 -14.03 16.31 -4.10
N ALA A 223 -14.51 16.27 -2.85
CA ALA A 223 -15.94 16.27 -2.45
C ALA A 223 -16.87 17.26 -3.16
N ASN A 224 -16.36 18.34 -3.76
CA ASN A 224 -17.12 19.25 -4.62
C ASN A 224 -17.45 18.68 -6.01
N ALA A 225 -16.90 17.54 -6.42
CA ALA A 225 -17.06 16.90 -7.73
C ALA A 225 -18.14 15.79 -7.76
N GLY A 226 -18.81 15.49 -6.64
CA GLY A 226 -19.84 14.43 -6.58
C GLY A 226 -21.00 14.60 -7.57
N HIS A 227 -21.25 15.83 -8.03
CA HIS A 227 -22.23 16.12 -9.08
C HIS A 227 -21.78 15.73 -10.49
N LEU A 228 -20.46 15.58 -10.74
CA LEU A 228 -19.92 15.17 -12.04
C LEU A 228 -20.26 13.71 -12.35
N LEU A 229 -20.25 12.84 -11.33
CA LEU A 229 -20.55 11.40 -11.48
C LEU A 229 -22.04 11.08 -11.36
N ALA A 230 -22.87 11.96 -10.77
CA ALA A 230 -24.31 11.75 -10.63
C ALA A 230 -25.10 11.91 -11.95
N SER A 231 -24.46 12.39 -13.02
CA SER A 231 -25.12 12.71 -14.30
C SER A 231 -25.17 11.55 -15.32
N THR A 232 -24.60 10.38 -15.01
CA THR A 232 -24.48 9.27 -15.96
C THR A 232 -25.42 8.09 -15.73
N HIS A 233 -26.31 8.14 -14.73
CA HIS A 233 -27.26 7.05 -14.44
C HIS A 233 -28.73 7.34 -14.80
N ASP A 234 -29.04 8.52 -15.33
CA ASP A 234 -30.39 8.84 -15.80
C ASP A 234 -30.33 9.38 -17.24
N GLN A 235 -30.14 8.51 -18.24
CA GLN A 235 -30.78 8.63 -19.57
C GLN A 235 -30.83 7.24 -20.26
N VAL A 236 -32.01 6.61 -20.14
CA VAL A 236 -32.71 5.66 -21.04
C VAL A 236 -31.90 4.60 -21.78
#